data_AF-A0A2J0M7P0-F1
#
_entry.id   AF-A0A2J0M7P0-F1
#
_cell.length_a   1.000
_cell.length_b   1.000
_cell.length_c   1.000
_cell.angle_alpha   90.00
_cell.angle_beta   90.00
_cell.angle_gamma   90.00
#
_symmetry.space_group_name_H-M   'P 1'
#
loop_
_entity.id
_entity.type
_entity.pdbx_description
1 polymer ?
#
loop_
_entity_poly.entity_id
_entity_poly.type
_entity_poly.pdbx_seq_one_letter_code
_entity_poly.pdbx_strand_id
1 'polypeptide(L)'
;MLGSHFSQILLRFTLQNFFYPDTLGVIQEPEPYTSFIKYTNLRTNMKPKYYISILALVIIVVAGIYFYATSNINTDRTTNTDNARTYPTSSNSDIIFYPISKIKQENLTSGIFNTEGFVVKIYTCPTCPEGAMCKVCMGDNIVISMDNKLLESYSLTEKELIVFAENPKQFELGKKYKFTIRIFDYKSTGEPINNIELVGYDLVE
;
A
#
# COMPACT_ATOMS: atom_id res chain seq x y z
N MET A 1 -17.77 -20.92 39.93
CA MET A 1 -16.71 -20.93 38.88
C MET A 1 -16.83 -19.60 38.17
N LEU A 2 -16.29 -18.46 38.64
CA LEU A 2 -14.92 -18.10 39.05
C LEU A 2 -13.89 -18.25 37.91
N GLY A 3 -13.40 -17.12 37.41
CA GLY A 3 -12.28 -16.96 36.46
C GLY A 3 -12.62 -15.95 35.35
N SER A 4 -12.47 -14.63 35.53
CA SER A 4 -11.22 -13.84 35.51
C SER A 4 -10.56 -13.80 34.12
N HIS A 5 -9.95 -12.76 33.59
CA HIS A 5 -9.56 -11.41 34.03
C HIS A 5 -8.87 -10.79 32.78
N PHE A 6 -8.93 -9.47 32.63
CA PHE A 6 -7.88 -8.58 32.07
C PHE A 6 -7.41 -8.75 30.61
N SER A 7 -7.57 -7.69 29.82
CA SER A 7 -6.42 -6.85 29.44
C SER A 7 -6.91 -5.56 28.76
N GLN A 8 -6.97 -4.47 29.53
CA GLN A 8 -6.88 -3.13 28.98
C GLN A 8 -5.41 -2.72 29.06
N ILE A 9 -4.78 -2.44 27.93
CA ILE A 9 -3.49 -1.75 27.90
C ILE A 9 -3.68 -0.45 27.11
N LEU A 10 -3.84 0.60 27.92
CA LEU A 10 -3.52 1.98 27.59
C LEU A 10 -2.06 2.05 27.16
N LEU A 11 -1.77 2.61 25.99
CA LEU A 11 -0.46 3.17 25.69
C LEU A 11 -0.65 4.54 25.03
N ARG A 12 -0.71 5.56 25.90
CA ARG A 12 -0.37 6.94 25.55
C ARG A 12 1.15 7.00 25.42
N PHE A 13 1.66 7.35 24.24
CA PHE A 13 3.04 7.84 24.09
C PHE A 13 3.01 9.27 23.58
N THR A 14 3.21 10.19 24.52
CA THR A 14 3.61 11.58 24.34
C THR A 14 5.13 11.68 24.46
N LEU A 15 5.80 12.10 23.39
CA LEU A 15 7.15 12.70 23.37
C LEU A 15 7.14 13.59 22.11
N GLN A 16 7.06 14.92 22.10
CA GLN A 16 7.73 15.99 22.84
C GLN A 16 9.27 15.94 22.80
N ASN A 17 9.80 16.74 21.87
CA ASN A 17 10.96 17.63 21.98
C ASN A 17 12.36 17.02 22.15
N PHE A 18 13.15 17.09 21.07
CA PHE A 18 14.60 17.37 21.07
C PHE A 18 14.88 18.20 19.80
N PHE A 19 14.92 19.53 19.83
CA PHE A 19 16.08 20.37 20.14
C PHE A 19 17.41 19.78 19.62
N TYR A 20 17.79 20.18 18.40
CA TYR A 20 19.16 20.07 17.90
C TYR A 20 19.81 21.45 17.97
N PRO A 21 20.94 21.62 18.68
CA PRO A 21 21.72 22.83 18.62
C PRO A 21 22.67 22.83 17.42
N ASP A 22 22.70 23.96 16.73
CA ASP A 22 23.75 24.38 15.81
C ASP A 22 25.12 24.26 16.48
N THR A 23 26.02 23.50 15.87
CA THR A 23 27.46 23.61 16.14
C THR A 23 28.22 23.64 14.82
N LEU A 24 28.53 24.88 14.42
CA LEU A 24 29.60 25.20 13.47
C LEU A 24 30.94 24.79 14.10
N GLY A 25 31.46 23.65 13.66
CA GLY A 25 32.78 23.14 14.00
C GLY A 25 33.78 23.42 12.87
N VAL A 26 34.85 24.10 13.24
CA VAL A 26 35.92 24.64 12.40
C VAL A 26 36.72 23.55 11.69
N ILE A 27 37.10 23.86 10.45
CA ILE A 27 37.99 23.12 9.56
C ILE A 27 39.38 22.98 10.22
N GLN A 28 39.88 21.76 10.33
CA GLN A 28 41.26 21.49 10.70
C GLN A 28 41.88 20.55 9.66
N GLU A 29 42.83 21.09 8.89
CA GLU A 29 43.63 20.36 7.89
C GLU A 29 44.48 19.29 8.59
N PRO A 30 44.44 18.02 8.15
CA PRO A 30 45.34 17.00 8.66
C PRO A 30 46.73 17.12 8.00
N GLU A 31 47.77 17.24 8.83
CA GLU A 31 49.16 17.18 8.41
C GLU A 31 49.56 15.81 7.81
N PRO A 32 50.53 15.79 6.86
CA PRO A 32 50.94 14.57 6.19
C PRO A 32 51.84 13.69 7.10
N TYR A 33 51.25 12.67 7.71
CA TYR A 33 51.98 11.65 8.47
C TYR A 33 52.69 10.67 7.52
N THR A 34 53.97 10.91 7.26
CA THR A 34 54.86 9.99 6.53
C THR A 34 55.31 8.85 7.45
N SER A 35 54.48 7.81 7.58
CA SER A 35 54.90 6.57 8.23
C SER A 35 55.71 5.70 7.26
N PHE A 36 57.01 5.56 7.52
CA PHE A 36 57.88 4.59 6.86
C PHE A 36 57.48 3.18 7.28
N ILE A 37 56.65 2.51 6.46
CA ILE A 37 56.37 1.08 6.63
C ILE A 37 57.62 0.30 6.20
N LYS A 38 58.31 -0.24 7.20
CA LYS A 38 59.42 -1.17 7.04
C LYS A 38 58.87 -2.51 6.55
N TYR A 39 58.86 -2.74 5.24
CA TYR A 39 58.48 -4.01 4.64
C TYR A 39 59.51 -5.09 5.01
N THR A 40 59.27 -5.81 6.11
CA THR A 40 59.96 -7.06 6.38
C THR A 40 59.47 -8.10 5.38
N ASN A 41 60.35 -8.46 4.44
CA ASN A 41 60.17 -9.57 3.49
C ASN A 41 59.99 -10.88 4.27
N LEU A 42 58.74 -11.22 4.61
CA LEU A 42 58.37 -12.55 5.09
C LEU A 42 58.35 -13.49 3.89
N ARG A 43 59.53 -13.99 3.53
CA ARG A 43 59.71 -15.09 2.58
C ARG A 43 59.28 -16.38 3.26
N THR A 44 57.98 -16.60 3.37
CA THR A 44 57.42 -17.85 3.90
C THR A 44 57.71 -18.96 2.89
N ASN A 45 58.66 -19.83 3.25
CA ASN A 45 59.02 -21.03 2.51
C ASN A 45 57.94 -22.11 2.73
N MET A 46 56.70 -21.81 2.35
CA MET A 46 55.59 -22.76 2.41
C MET A 46 55.68 -23.68 1.19
N LYS A 47 55.62 -24.99 1.43
CA LYS A 47 55.59 -25.99 0.36
C LYS A 47 54.42 -25.66 -0.59
N PRO A 48 54.65 -25.66 -1.92
CA PRO A 48 53.72 -25.09 -2.92
C PRO A 48 52.32 -25.73 -2.90
N LYS A 49 52.19 -26.93 -2.34
CA LYS A 49 50.89 -27.63 -2.21
C LYS A 49 49.92 -26.93 -1.25
N TYR A 50 50.42 -26.25 -0.21
CA TYR A 50 49.55 -25.61 0.80
C TYR A 50 49.00 -24.25 0.32
N TYR A 51 49.77 -23.54 -0.51
CA TYR A 51 49.36 -22.25 -1.06
C TYR A 51 48.10 -22.34 -1.92
N ILE A 52 47.99 -23.40 -2.74
CA ILE A 52 46.82 -23.64 -3.60
C ILE A 52 45.56 -23.85 -2.74
N SER A 53 45.68 -24.58 -1.64
CA SER A 53 44.55 -24.84 -0.73
C SER A 53 44.08 -23.58 -0.01
N ILE A 54 45.01 -22.72 0.45
CA ILE A 54 44.65 -21.45 1.09
C ILE A 54 43.98 -20.52 0.08
N LEU A 55 44.54 -20.41 -1.14
CA LEU A 55 44.00 -19.55 -2.19
C LEU A 55 42.55 -19.94 -2.55
N ALA A 56 42.27 -21.24 -2.68
CA ALA A 56 40.92 -21.74 -2.96
C ALA A 56 39.92 -21.38 -1.85
N LEU A 57 40.33 -21.47 -0.58
CA LEU A 57 39.46 -21.15 0.56
C LEU A 57 39.15 -19.65 0.62
N VAL A 58 40.14 -18.79 0.35
CA VAL A 58 39.94 -17.33 0.27
C VAL A 58 38.95 -16.97 -0.84
N ILE A 59 39.05 -17.59 -2.02
CA ILE A 59 38.12 -17.34 -3.14
C ILE A 59 36.68 -17.71 -2.76
N ILE A 60 36.46 -18.84 -2.10
CA ILE A 60 35.12 -19.28 -1.67
C ILE A 60 34.52 -18.30 -0.66
N VAL A 61 35.32 -17.82 0.31
CA VAL A 61 34.85 -16.86 1.31
C VAL A 61 34.49 -15.52 0.66
N VAL A 62 35.33 -15.02 -0.25
CA VAL A 62 35.07 -13.75 -0.96
C VAL A 62 33.82 -13.88 -1.84
N ALA A 63 33.64 -14.99 -2.56
CA ALA A 63 32.45 -15.24 -3.37
C ALA A 63 31.18 -15.35 -2.51
N GLY A 64 31.25 -16.00 -1.35
CA GLY A 64 30.12 -16.11 -0.42
C GLY A 64 29.70 -14.75 0.17
N ILE A 65 30.66 -13.92 0.57
CA ILE A 65 30.38 -12.55 1.05
C ILE A 65 29.77 -11.70 -0.06
N TYR A 66 30.32 -11.79 -1.28
CA TYR A 66 29.78 -11.08 -2.44
C TYR A 66 28.34 -11.48 -2.73
N PHE A 67 28.05 -12.79 -2.75
CA PHE A 67 26.71 -13.31 -2.99
C PHE A 67 25.71 -12.88 -1.90
N TYR A 68 26.12 -12.97 -0.62
CA TYR A 68 25.32 -12.54 0.53
C TYR A 68 25.00 -11.04 0.49
N ALA A 69 25.99 -10.20 0.14
CA ALA A 69 25.78 -8.77 -0.02
C ALA A 69 24.81 -8.47 -1.18
N THR A 70 24.96 -9.13 -2.33
CA THR A 70 24.04 -8.94 -3.46
C THR A 70 22.63 -9.46 -3.21
N SER A 71 22.45 -10.51 -2.39
CA SER A 71 21.11 -11.03 -2.07
C SER A 71 20.31 -10.11 -1.15
N ASN A 72 20.96 -9.33 -0.28
CA ASN A 72 20.28 -8.41 0.63
C ASN A 72 19.91 -7.05 0.00
N ILE A 73 20.39 -6.73 -1.20
CA ILE A 73 20.11 -5.45 -1.87
C ILE A 73 18.72 -5.42 -2.55
N ASN A 74 17.98 -6.53 -2.58
CA ASN A 74 16.65 -6.58 -3.20
C ASN A 74 15.47 -6.41 -2.24
N THR A 75 15.68 -5.99 -0.98
CA THR A 75 14.61 -5.81 0.01
C THR A 75 14.46 -4.38 0.51
N ASP A 76 14.81 -3.40 -0.32
CA ASP A 76 14.35 -2.01 -0.13
C ASP A 76 14.12 -1.36 -1.51
N ARG A 77 13.19 -1.93 -2.27
CA ARG A 77 12.46 -1.18 -3.29
C ARG A 77 11.28 -0.47 -2.64
N THR A 78 11.59 0.48 -1.77
CA THR A 78 10.75 1.65 -1.52
C THR A 78 10.86 2.56 -2.76
N THR A 79 10.38 2.06 -3.90
CA THR A 79 10.24 2.85 -5.12
C THR A 79 8.77 3.16 -5.30
N ASN A 80 8.35 4.33 -4.82
CA ASN A 80 7.17 5.06 -5.29
C ASN A 80 5.96 4.17 -5.63
N THR A 81 5.31 3.65 -4.59
CA THR A 81 4.00 2.98 -4.69
C THR A 81 2.85 3.96 -4.97
N ASP A 82 3.14 5.21 -5.34
CA ASP A 82 2.14 6.15 -5.87
C ASP A 82 1.81 5.87 -7.35
N ASN A 83 2.57 4.99 -8.02
CA ASN A 83 2.34 4.62 -9.43
C ASN A 83 1.32 3.49 -9.64
N ALA A 84 0.76 2.89 -8.58
CA ALA A 84 -0.24 1.83 -8.68
C ALA A 84 -1.67 2.30 -8.35
N ARG A 85 -1.82 3.55 -7.87
CA ARG A 85 -3.13 4.10 -7.50
C ARG A 85 -3.74 4.83 -8.68
N THR A 86 -4.88 4.34 -9.18
CA THR A 86 -5.60 4.99 -10.30
C THR A 86 -6.34 6.24 -9.84
N TYR A 87 -6.63 6.36 -8.53
CA TYR A 87 -7.42 7.44 -7.97
C TYR A 87 -6.62 8.32 -7.01
N PRO A 88 -6.85 9.64 -6.98
CA PRO A 88 -6.30 10.49 -5.95
C PRO A 88 -6.79 10.10 -4.55
N THR A 89 -6.02 10.50 -3.54
CA THR A 89 -6.44 10.62 -2.14
C THR A 89 -7.75 11.42 -2.06
N SER A 90 -8.64 11.12 -1.12
CA SER A 90 -9.92 11.83 -0.95
C SER A 90 -9.66 13.30 -0.54
N SER A 91 -9.43 14.17 -1.51
CA SER A 91 -8.98 15.54 -1.29
C SER A 91 -10.16 16.51 -1.26
N ASN A 92 -10.65 16.80 -0.05
CA ASN A 92 -11.10 18.10 0.48
C ASN A 92 -12.00 17.85 1.70
N SER A 93 -11.67 18.47 2.83
CA SER A 93 -12.54 18.56 4.02
C SER A 93 -13.89 19.18 3.71
N ASP A 94 -13.98 19.93 2.61
CA ASP A 94 -15.13 20.76 2.26
C ASP A 94 -16.21 19.99 1.49
N ILE A 95 -15.93 18.76 1.06
CA ILE A 95 -16.91 17.90 0.38
C ILE A 95 -17.85 17.29 1.44
N ILE A 96 -19.15 17.53 1.25
CA ILE A 96 -20.21 17.07 2.16
C ILE A 96 -20.20 15.54 2.26
N PHE A 97 -20.24 15.04 3.49
CA PHE A 97 -20.33 13.62 3.79
C PHE A 97 -21.77 13.14 3.87
N TYR A 98 -22.09 12.05 3.16
CA TYR A 98 -23.37 11.36 3.24
C TYR A 98 -23.13 9.86 3.51
N PRO A 99 -23.79 9.26 4.52
CA PRO A 99 -23.78 7.81 4.70
C PRO A 99 -24.53 7.13 3.55
N ILE A 100 -24.16 5.88 3.24
CA ILE A 100 -24.75 5.10 2.12
C ILE A 100 -26.28 5.07 2.17
N SER A 101 -26.87 4.83 3.34
CA SER A 101 -28.33 4.81 3.52
C SER A 101 -28.99 6.12 3.08
N LYS A 102 -28.38 7.26 3.40
CA LYS A 102 -28.89 8.59 3.05
C LYS A 102 -28.77 8.87 1.55
N ILE A 103 -27.68 8.43 0.92
CA ILE A 103 -27.50 8.50 -0.53
C ILE A 103 -28.64 7.76 -1.26
N LYS A 104 -29.02 6.58 -0.76
CA LYS A 104 -30.10 5.78 -1.36
C LYS A 104 -31.51 6.34 -1.09
N GLN A 105 -31.74 6.89 0.10
CA GLN A 105 -33.07 7.37 0.50
C GLN A 105 -33.43 8.74 -0.10
N GLU A 106 -32.49 9.68 -0.14
CA GLU A 106 -32.79 11.07 -0.52
C GLU A 106 -32.82 11.31 -2.04
N ASN A 107 -32.53 10.29 -2.87
CA ASN A 107 -32.36 10.45 -4.31
C ASN A 107 -31.52 11.69 -4.63
N LEU A 108 -30.32 11.76 -4.03
CA LEU A 108 -29.46 12.93 -4.14
C LEU A 108 -29.29 13.33 -5.61
N THR A 109 -29.39 14.64 -5.87
CA THR A 109 -29.08 15.21 -7.17
C THR A 109 -27.63 14.91 -7.54
N SER A 110 -27.32 14.98 -8.84
CA SER A 110 -25.96 14.78 -9.33
C SER A 110 -24.96 15.71 -8.64
N GLY A 111 -23.75 15.22 -8.41
CA GLY A 111 -22.75 15.95 -7.63
C GLY A 111 -21.60 15.08 -7.14
N ILE A 112 -20.67 15.70 -6.40
CA ILE A 112 -19.53 15.01 -5.78
C ILE A 112 -19.72 15.03 -4.27
N PHE A 113 -19.61 13.86 -3.65
CA PHE A 113 -19.87 13.65 -2.22
C PHE A 113 -18.83 12.72 -1.62
N ASN A 114 -18.66 12.80 -0.30
CA ASN A 114 -17.90 11.83 0.46
C ASN A 114 -18.84 10.80 1.08
N THR A 115 -18.41 9.54 1.13
CA THR A 115 -19.08 8.48 1.86
C THR A 115 -18.05 7.51 2.45
N GLU A 116 -18.48 6.62 3.33
CA GLU A 116 -17.63 5.60 3.93
C GLU A 116 -18.32 4.24 3.85
N GLY A 117 -17.52 3.19 3.65
CA GLY A 117 -18.04 1.83 3.63
C GLY A 117 -16.94 0.78 3.57
N PHE A 118 -17.32 -0.45 3.89
CA PHE A 118 -16.51 -1.64 3.68
C PHE A 118 -16.66 -2.12 2.25
N VAL A 119 -15.56 -2.50 1.59
CA VAL A 119 -15.63 -3.15 0.28
C VAL A 119 -16.07 -4.60 0.48
N VAL A 120 -17.32 -4.90 0.15
CA VAL A 120 -17.92 -6.22 0.41
C VAL A 120 -17.98 -7.12 -0.83
N LYS A 121 -17.77 -6.53 -2.01
CA LYS A 121 -17.68 -7.25 -3.29
C LYS A 121 -16.86 -6.46 -4.29
N ILE A 122 -16.10 -7.17 -5.12
CA ILE A 122 -15.33 -6.62 -6.24
C ILE A 122 -15.79 -7.34 -7.50
N TYR A 123 -16.04 -6.59 -8.57
CA TYR A 123 -16.44 -7.14 -9.86
C TYR A 123 -15.71 -6.48 -11.00
N THR A 124 -15.21 -7.34 -11.88
CA THR A 124 -14.57 -6.97 -13.13
C THR A 124 -15.35 -7.61 -14.25
N CYS A 125 -15.79 -6.80 -15.21
CA CYS A 125 -16.38 -7.25 -16.44
C CYS A 125 -15.37 -8.12 -17.20
N PRO A 126 -15.72 -9.36 -17.57
CA PRO A 126 -14.83 -10.20 -18.34
C PRO A 126 -14.63 -9.61 -19.74
N THR A 127 -13.39 -9.69 -20.24
CA THR A 127 -13.07 -9.25 -21.61
C THR A 127 -13.87 -10.06 -22.62
N CYS A 128 -14.46 -9.38 -23.62
CA CYS A 128 -15.13 -10.03 -24.72
C CYS A 128 -14.10 -10.50 -25.77
N PRO A 129 -14.01 -11.81 -26.08
CA PRO A 129 -13.09 -12.29 -27.11
C PRO A 129 -13.42 -11.70 -28.49
N GLU A 130 -12.40 -11.56 -29.34
CA GLU A 130 -12.57 -11.06 -30.70
C GLU A 130 -13.55 -11.95 -31.50
N GLY A 131 -14.48 -11.32 -32.21
CA GLY A 131 -15.51 -12.00 -33.01
C GLY A 131 -16.67 -12.59 -32.22
N ALA A 132 -16.66 -12.53 -30.88
CA ALA A 132 -17.77 -13.00 -30.06
C ALA A 132 -18.87 -11.93 -29.92
N MET A 133 -20.14 -12.36 -29.89
CA MET A 133 -21.26 -11.51 -29.49
C MET A 133 -21.49 -11.64 -27.98
N CYS A 134 -20.78 -10.85 -27.19
CA CYS A 134 -20.94 -10.89 -25.74
C CYS A 134 -22.18 -10.13 -25.28
N LYS A 135 -22.75 -10.57 -24.16
CA LYS A 135 -23.77 -9.78 -23.46
C LYS A 135 -23.14 -8.51 -22.91
N VAL A 136 -23.92 -7.42 -22.90
CA VAL A 136 -23.55 -6.19 -22.22
C VAL A 136 -23.30 -6.50 -20.75
N CYS A 137 -22.09 -6.24 -20.28
CA CYS A 137 -21.75 -6.37 -18.87
C CYS A 137 -22.05 -5.08 -18.13
N MET A 138 -22.17 -5.18 -16.81
CA MET A 138 -22.51 -4.05 -15.95
C MET A 138 -21.39 -3.01 -15.86
N GLY A 139 -20.17 -3.34 -16.28
CA GLY A 139 -18.97 -2.51 -16.09
C GLY A 139 -18.26 -2.82 -14.76
N ASP A 140 -17.01 -2.41 -14.66
CA ASP A 140 -16.16 -2.66 -13.49
C ASP A 140 -16.64 -1.86 -12.29
N ASN A 141 -16.82 -2.54 -11.16
CA ASN A 141 -17.38 -1.92 -9.96
C ASN A 141 -16.93 -2.61 -8.66
N ILE A 142 -17.10 -1.87 -7.57
CA ILE A 142 -17.07 -2.39 -6.22
C ILE A 142 -18.46 -2.22 -5.59
N VAL A 143 -18.79 -3.12 -4.66
CA VAL A 143 -19.94 -2.92 -3.77
C VAL A 143 -19.40 -2.52 -2.40
N ILE A 144 -19.83 -1.36 -1.93
CA ILE A 144 -19.51 -0.86 -0.60
C ILE A 144 -20.72 -1.04 0.32
N SER A 145 -20.50 -1.39 1.58
CA SER A 145 -21.55 -1.55 2.59
C SER A 145 -21.24 -0.78 3.86
N MET A 146 -22.28 -0.37 4.58
CA MET A 146 -22.14 0.13 5.95
C MET A 146 -21.69 -0.97 6.92
N ASP A 147 -22.02 -2.23 6.64
CA ASP A 147 -21.69 -3.38 7.48
C ASP A 147 -20.51 -4.17 6.88
N ASN A 148 -19.61 -4.70 7.70
CA ASN A 148 -18.52 -5.56 7.23
C ASN A 148 -19.02 -7.01 6.99
N LYS A 149 -19.84 -7.18 5.95
CA LYS A 149 -20.41 -8.46 5.56
C LYS A 149 -20.22 -8.69 4.07
N LEU A 150 -19.37 -9.66 3.72
CA LEU A 150 -19.14 -10.04 2.34
C LEU A 150 -20.44 -10.53 1.68
N LEU A 151 -20.60 -10.20 0.39
CA LEU A 151 -21.79 -10.57 -0.37
C LEU A 151 -21.50 -11.67 -1.38
N GLU A 152 -22.18 -12.79 -1.23
CA GLU A 152 -22.15 -13.90 -2.21
C GLU A 152 -22.90 -13.54 -3.51
N SER A 153 -24.07 -12.89 -3.40
CA SER A 153 -24.90 -12.46 -4.52
C SER A 153 -24.89 -10.92 -4.73
N TYR A 154 -25.67 -10.42 -5.68
CA TYR A 154 -25.92 -8.98 -5.91
C TYR A 154 -27.26 -8.53 -5.30
N SER A 155 -27.69 -9.19 -4.24
CA SER A 155 -28.91 -8.81 -3.50
C SER A 155 -28.58 -7.65 -2.56
N LEU A 156 -28.69 -6.43 -3.08
CA LEU A 156 -28.37 -5.19 -2.35
C LEU A 156 -29.55 -4.74 -1.49
N THR A 157 -29.25 -4.23 -0.30
CA THR A 157 -30.20 -3.58 0.59
C THR A 157 -29.98 -2.06 0.59
N GLU A 158 -30.62 -1.32 1.49
CA GLU A 158 -30.39 0.11 1.66
C GLU A 158 -28.99 0.45 2.20
N LYS A 159 -28.24 -0.55 2.67
CA LYS A 159 -26.90 -0.38 3.24
C LYS A 159 -25.77 -0.55 2.24
N GLU A 160 -26.07 -1.07 1.05
CA GLU A 160 -25.08 -1.34 0.01
C GLU A 160 -25.23 -0.45 -1.21
N LEU A 161 -24.08 -0.07 -1.75
CA LEU A 161 -23.95 0.81 -2.89
C LEU A 161 -23.00 0.21 -3.92
N ILE A 162 -23.42 0.18 -5.18
CA ILE A 162 -22.52 -0.12 -6.29
C ILE A 162 -21.81 1.19 -6.66
N VAL A 163 -20.49 1.12 -6.74
CA VAL A 163 -19.63 2.22 -7.18
C VAL A 163 -18.79 1.73 -8.35
N PHE A 164 -18.97 2.35 -9.52
CA PHE A 164 -18.18 2.07 -10.70
C PHE A 164 -16.75 2.56 -10.51
N ALA A 165 -15.80 1.69 -10.82
CA ALA A 165 -14.37 1.95 -10.66
C ALA A 165 -13.61 1.29 -11.81
N GLU A 166 -12.69 2.03 -12.43
CA GLU A 166 -11.86 1.59 -13.56
C GLU A 166 -10.92 0.44 -13.18
N ASN A 167 -10.42 0.45 -11.94
CA ASN A 167 -9.53 -0.60 -11.44
C ASN A 167 -10.02 -1.11 -10.07
N PRO A 168 -11.08 -1.93 -10.02
CA PRO A 168 -11.70 -2.36 -8.76
C PRO A 168 -10.82 -3.37 -8.00
N LYS A 169 -9.78 -3.93 -8.64
CA LYS A 169 -8.84 -4.88 -8.03
C LYS A 169 -7.83 -4.23 -7.08
N GLN A 170 -7.72 -2.90 -7.07
CA GLN A 170 -6.85 -2.18 -6.13
C GLN A 170 -7.40 -2.15 -4.69
N PHE A 171 -8.65 -2.55 -4.50
CA PHE A 171 -9.30 -2.59 -3.20
C PHE A 171 -9.19 -3.97 -2.55
N GLU A 172 -9.09 -3.97 -1.22
CA GLU A 172 -9.15 -5.19 -0.41
C GLU A 172 -10.56 -5.43 0.15
N LEU A 173 -11.05 -6.66 0.01
CA LEU A 173 -12.34 -7.08 0.60
C LEU A 173 -12.32 -6.97 2.13
N GLY A 174 -13.42 -6.49 2.70
CA GLY A 174 -13.61 -6.33 4.13
C GLY A 174 -12.87 -5.14 4.75
N LYS A 175 -12.09 -4.38 3.97
CA LYS A 175 -11.46 -3.13 4.43
C LYS A 175 -12.42 -1.95 4.28
N LYS A 176 -12.34 -1.03 5.24
CA LYS A 176 -13.13 0.20 5.26
C LYS A 176 -12.35 1.32 4.59
N TYR A 177 -13.03 2.08 3.76
CA TYR A 177 -12.46 3.25 3.12
C TYR A 177 -13.42 4.43 3.22
N LYS A 178 -12.84 5.62 3.11
CA LYS A 178 -13.55 6.85 2.78
C LYS A 178 -13.46 7.02 1.26
N PHE A 179 -14.59 7.18 0.62
CA PHE A 179 -14.70 7.33 -0.82
C PHE A 179 -15.20 8.72 -1.16
N THR A 180 -14.56 9.37 -2.14
CA THR A 180 -15.13 10.50 -2.86
C THR A 180 -15.80 9.94 -4.11
N ILE A 181 -17.10 10.15 -4.23
CA ILE A 181 -17.93 9.60 -5.30
C ILE A 181 -18.57 10.72 -6.10
N ARG A 182 -18.82 10.47 -7.39
CA ARG A 182 -19.63 11.31 -8.26
C ARG A 182 -20.93 10.59 -8.58
N ILE A 183 -22.05 11.23 -8.27
CA ILE A 183 -23.39 10.78 -8.64
C ILE A 183 -23.77 11.47 -9.95
N PHE A 184 -24.12 10.70 -10.97
CA PHE A 184 -24.61 11.23 -12.25
C PHE A 184 -26.12 11.49 -12.23
N ASP A 185 -26.66 12.05 -13.30
CA ASP A 185 -28.09 12.29 -13.53
C ASP A 185 -28.79 11.16 -14.31
N TYR A 186 -28.05 10.11 -14.68
CA TYR A 186 -28.55 8.95 -15.44
C TYR A 186 -28.34 7.62 -14.71
N LYS A 187 -29.07 6.58 -15.16
CA LYS A 187 -29.07 5.21 -14.61
C LYS A 187 -28.68 4.20 -15.69
N SER A 188 -27.81 3.27 -15.32
CA SER A 188 -27.45 2.09 -16.15
C SER A 188 -27.81 0.77 -15.49
N THR A 189 -28.15 0.79 -14.21
CA THR A 189 -28.49 -0.40 -13.42
C THR A 189 -29.98 -0.39 -13.07
N GLY A 190 -30.50 -1.53 -12.62
CA GLY A 190 -31.87 -1.63 -12.10
C GLY A 190 -32.06 -1.04 -10.69
N GLU A 191 -31.02 -0.47 -10.09
CA GLU A 191 -31.10 0.13 -8.77
C GLU A 191 -31.94 1.44 -8.79
N PRO A 192 -32.56 1.81 -7.66
CA PRO A 192 -33.36 3.02 -7.57
C PRO A 192 -32.51 4.30 -7.66
N ILE A 193 -31.18 4.21 -7.55
CA ILE A 193 -30.24 5.34 -7.55
C ILE A 193 -29.58 5.54 -8.92
N ASN A 194 -29.05 6.74 -9.14
CA ASN A 194 -28.24 7.06 -10.32
C ASN A 194 -26.89 6.32 -10.30
N ASN A 195 -26.24 6.28 -11.45
CA ASN A 195 -24.88 5.75 -11.55
C ASN A 195 -23.93 6.54 -10.64
N ILE A 196 -23.06 5.81 -9.94
CA ILE A 196 -22.07 6.36 -9.03
C ILE A 196 -20.70 5.92 -9.49
N GLU A 197 -19.81 6.88 -9.70
CA GLU A 197 -18.43 6.66 -10.09
C GLU A 197 -17.50 7.05 -8.95
N LEU A 198 -16.44 6.27 -8.80
CA LEU A 198 -15.37 6.58 -7.87
C LEU A 198 -14.50 7.73 -8.40
N VAL A 199 -14.26 8.74 -7.57
CA VAL A 199 -13.38 9.87 -7.88
C VAL A 199 -12.08 9.81 -7.09
N GLY A 200 -12.15 9.38 -5.83
CA GLY A 200 -11.02 9.32 -4.91
C GLY A 200 -11.32 8.41 -3.74
N TYR A 201 -10.30 7.96 -3.01
CA TYR A 201 -10.52 7.20 -1.79
C TYR A 201 -9.44 7.47 -0.76
N ASP A 202 -9.59 6.97 0.46
CA ASP A 202 -8.55 6.82 1.49
C ASP A 202 -8.88 5.62 2.36
N LEU A 203 -7.86 4.87 2.78
CA LEU A 203 -8.03 3.77 3.72
C LEU A 203 -8.36 4.36 5.10
N VAL A 204 -9.40 3.82 5.74
CA VAL A 204 -9.75 4.17 7.12
C VAL A 204 -9.30 2.99 7.98
N GLU A 205 -8.22 3.18 8.73
CA GLU A 205 -7.67 2.17 9.66
C GLU A 205 -8.68 1.74 10.73
#